data_AF-A0A932L8Y9-F1
#
_entry.id   AF-A0A932L8Y9-F1
#
_cell.length_a   1.000
_cell.length_b   1.000
_cell.length_c   1.000
_cell.angle_alpha   90.00
_cell.angle_beta   90.00
_cell.angle_gamma   90.00
#
_symmetry.space_group_name_H-M   'P 1'
#
loop_
_entity.id
_entity.type
_entity.pdbx_description
1 polymer ?
#
loop_
_entity_poly.entity_id
_entity_poly.type
_entity_poly.pdbx_seq_one_letter_code
_entity_poly.pdbx_strand_id
1 'polypeptide(L)' 'MQVRDALGRLGALDRETLEAFYLQGRSLRQMSRDFRSPPGTIKRRLHVAGKRLRAVLAELQPV' A
#
# COMPACT_ATOMS: atom_id res chain seq x y z
N MET A 1 16.45 7.64 -2.16
CA MET A 1 15.19 7.96 -1.45
C MET A 1 13.94 7.44 -2.20
N GLN A 2 14.03 6.30 -2.92
CA GLN A 2 13.06 5.95 -3.97
C GLN A 2 11.67 5.49 -3.49
N VAL A 3 11.55 4.92 -2.28
CA VAL A 3 10.28 4.34 -1.80
C VAL A 3 9.24 5.41 -1.45
N ARG A 4 9.66 6.52 -0.84
CA ARG A 4 8.75 7.63 -0.52
C ARG A 4 8.22 8.30 -1.78
N ASP A 5 9.10 8.51 -2.75
CA ASP A 5 8.73 9.09 -4.06
C ASP A 5 7.77 8.14 -4.80
N ALA A 6 8.03 6.84 -4.77
CA ALA A 6 7.15 5.83 -5.37
C ALA A 6 5.76 5.78 -4.70
N LEU A 7 5.69 5.86 -3.37
CA LEU A 7 4.42 5.97 -2.64
C LEU A 7 3.64 7.24 -3.03
N GLY A 8 4.33 8.34 -3.32
CA GLY A 8 3.73 9.58 -3.79
C GLY A 8 3.04 9.47 -5.15
N ARG A 9 3.46 8.52 -6.01
CA ARG A 9 2.86 8.27 -7.34
C ARG A 9 1.69 7.27 -7.30
N LEU A 10 1.40 6.66 -6.15
CA LEU A 10 0.24 5.79 -5.98
C LEU A 10 -1.05 6.57 -5.73
N GLY A 11 -2.19 5.98 -6.10
CA GLY A 11 -3.49 6.50 -5.71
C GLY A 11 -3.66 6.51 -4.19
N ALA A 12 -4.43 7.47 -3.67
CA ALA A 12 -4.58 7.72 -2.23
C ALA A 12 -4.91 6.46 -1.42
N LEU A 13 -5.82 5.62 -1.93
CA LEU A 13 -6.22 4.38 -1.26
C LEU A 13 -5.07 3.37 -1.14
N ASP A 14 -4.26 3.20 -2.20
CA ASP A 14 -3.14 2.26 -2.18
C ASP A 14 -2.05 2.76 -1.24
N ARG A 15 -1.74 4.06 -1.30
CA ARG A 15 -0.78 4.70 -0.40
C ARG A 15 -1.21 4.54 1.05
N GLU A 16 -2.43 4.92 1.40
CA GLU A 16 -2.96 4.84 2.77
C GLU A 16 -2.96 3.39 3.28
N THR A 17 -3.32 2.42 2.42
CA THR A 17 -3.31 0.99 2.76
C THR A 17 -1.89 0.51 3.10
N LEU A 18 -0.89 0.89 2.28
CA LEU A 18 0.49 0.49 2.48
C LEU A 18 1.13 1.18 3.68
N GLU A 19 0.88 2.47 3.88
CA GLU A 19 1.38 3.23 5.03
C GLU A 19 0.81 2.68 6.34
N ALA A 20 -0.50 2.44 6.41
CA ALA A 20 -1.15 1.87 7.58
C ALA A 20 -0.55 0.52 7.97
N PHE A 21 -0.27 -0.36 7.00
CA PHE A 21 0.27 -1.68 7.29
C PHE A 21 1.78 -1.68 7.56
N TYR A 22 2.58 -1.11 6.66
CA TYR A 22 4.03 -1.23 6.70
C TYR A 22 4.73 -0.13 7.51
N LEU A 23 4.16 1.08 7.59
CA LEU A 23 4.78 2.19 8.33
C LEU A 23 4.17 2.36 9.72
N GLN A 24 2.86 2.18 9.85
CA GLN A 24 2.15 2.33 11.13
C GLN A 24 1.97 1.01 11.89
N GLY A 25 2.32 -0.13 11.28
CA GLY A 25 2.25 -1.45 11.91
C GLY A 25 0.82 -1.91 12.24
N ARG A 26 -0.21 -1.36 11.57
CA ARG A 26 -1.60 -1.77 11.83
C ARG A 26 -1.83 -3.20 11.39
N SER A 27 -2.48 -3.97 12.25
CA SER A 27 -2.95 -5.31 11.91
C SER A 27 -4.12 -5.27 10.92
N LEU A 28 -4.33 -6.38 10.20
CA LEU A 28 -5.49 -6.54 9.31
C LEU A 28 -6.84 -6.32 10.01
N ARG A 29 -6.94 -6.65 11.30
CA ARG A 29 -8.17 -6.42 12.09
C ARG A 29 -8.40 -4.95 12.39
N GLN A 30 -7.35 -4.20 12.71
CA GLN A 30 -7.45 -2.74 12.91
C GLN A 30 -7.85 -2.06 11.60
N MET A 31 -7.11 -2.35 10.52
CA MET A 31 -7.43 -1.83 9.19
C MET A 31 -8.85 -2.21 8.74
N SER A 32 -9.31 -3.42 9.04
CA SER A 32 -10.67 -3.83 8.70
C SER A 32 -11.74 -2.93 9.35
N ARG A 33 -11.52 -2.51 10.60
CA ARG A 33 -12.39 -1.55 11.29
C ARG A 33 -12.26 -0.15 10.70
N ASP A 34 -11.03 0.31 10.49
CA ASP A 34 -10.76 1.68 10.02
C ASP A 34 -11.30 1.92 8.61
N PHE A 35 -11.05 0.98 7.69
CA PHE A 35 -11.51 1.04 6.29
C PHE A 35 -12.92 0.45 6.08
N ARG A 36 -13.60 0.04 7.15
CA ARG A 36 -14.94 -0.59 7.12
C ARG A 36 -15.05 -1.68 6.05
N SER A 37 -14.04 -2.55 5.98
CA SER A 37 -13.90 -3.55 4.92
C SER A 37 -13.45 -4.88 5.53
N PRO A 38 -13.92 -6.04 5.04
CA PRO A 38 -13.51 -7.34 5.60
C PRO A 38 -11.99 -7.58 5.47
N PRO A 39 -11.37 -8.37 6.39
CA PRO A 39 -9.93 -8.63 6.34
C PRO A 39 -9.45 -9.23 5.01
N GLY A 40 -10.27 -10.04 4.33
CA GLY A 40 -9.98 -10.57 3.00
C GLY A 40 -9.82 -9.47 1.94
N THR A 41 -10.68 -8.45 1.99
CA THR A 41 -10.59 -7.26 1.12
C THR A 41 -9.33 -6.45 1.45
N ILE A 42 -8.98 -6.29 2.72
CA ILE A 42 -7.72 -5.61 3.12
C ILE A 42 -6.50 -6.34 2.57
N LYS A 43 -6.44 -7.68 2.71
CA LYS A 43 -5.36 -8.50 2.12
C LYS A 43 -5.27 -8.31 0.60
N ARG A 44 -6.42 -8.31 -0.09
CA ARG A 44 -6.46 -8.09 -1.55
C ARG A 44 -5.96 -6.69 -1.91
N ARG A 45 -6.35 -5.65 -1.16
CA ARG A 45 -5.85 -4.28 -1.36
C ARG A 45 -4.35 -4.20 -1.17
N LEU A 46 -3.80 -4.77 -0.09
CA LEU A 46 -2.35 -4.84 0.13
C LEU A 46 -1.61 -5.51 -1.02
N HIS A 47 -2.15 -6.63 -1.53
CA HIS A 47 -1.55 -7.35 -2.67
C HIS A 47 -1.52 -6.51 -3.94
N VAL A 48 -2.63 -5.85 -4.27
CA VAL A 48 -2.73 -5.01 -5.47
C VAL A 48 -1.87 -3.75 -5.34
N ALA A 49 -1.95 -3.06 -4.20
CA ALA A 49 -1.14 -1.89 -3.91
C ALA A 49 0.36 -2.22 -3.95
N GLY A 50 0.77 -3.36 -3.42
CA GLY A 50 2.17 -3.83 -3.48
C GLY A 50 2.65 -4.12 -4.91
N LYS A 51 1.78 -4.69 -5.78
CA LYS A 51 2.11 -4.85 -7.21
C LYS A 51 2.30 -3.50 -7.90
N ARG A 52 1.43 -2.53 -7.62
CA ARG A 52 1.52 -1.18 -8.18
C ARG A 52 2.76 -0.44 -7.70
N LEU A 53 3.09 -0.54 -6.40
CA LEU A 53 4.30 0.04 -5.84
C LEU A 53 5.55 -0.50 -6.55
N ARG A 54 5.62 -1.82 -6.78
CA ARG A 54 6.73 -2.43 -7.53
C ARG A 54 6.84 -1.91 -8.96
N ALA A 55 5.73 -1.74 -9.66
CA ALA A 55 5.73 -1.17 -11.01
C ALA A 55 6.27 0.26 -11.02
N VAL A 56 5.81 1.10 -10.09
CA VAL A 56 6.32 2.48 -9.95
C VAL A 56 7.81 2.51 -9.62
N LEU A 57 8.27 1.64 -8.72
CA LEU A 57 9.68 1.55 -8.37
C LEU A 57 10.55 1.14 -9.58
N ALA A 58 10.06 0.22 -10.41
CA ALA A 58 10.75 -0.19 -11.64
C ALA A 58 10.85 0.95 -12.66
N GLU A 59 9.86 1.84 -12.75
CA GLU A 59 9.94 3.04 -13.60
C GLU A 59 10.96 4.06 -13.07
N LEU A 60 11.08 4.20 -11.74
CA LEU A 60 11.99 5.16 -11.09
C LEU A 60 13.44 4.66 -11.04
N GLN A 61 13.66 3.36 -11.23
CA GLN A 61 14.97 2.74 -11.35
C GLN A 61 15.12 2.16 -12.76
N PRO A 62 15.45 2.98 -13.78
CA PRO A 62 15.88 2.44 -15.05
C PRO A 62 17.17 1.65 -14.78
N VAL A 63 17.09 0.34 -15.02
CA VAL A 63 18.23 -0.59 -15.00
C VAL A 63 19.25 -0.24 -16.08
#